data_AF-A0A809PG19-F1
#
_entry.id   AF-A0A809PG19-F1
#
_cell.length_a   1.000
_cell.length_b   1.000
_cell.length_c   1.000
_cell.angle_alpha   90.00
_cell.angle_beta   90.00
_cell.angle_gamma   90.00
#
_symmetry.space_group_name_H-M   'P 1'
#
loop_
_entity.id
_entity.type
_entity.pdbx_description
1 polymer ?
#
loop_
_entity_poly.entity_id
_entity_poly.type
_entity_poly.pdbx_seq_one_letter_code
_entity_poly.pdbx_strand_id
1 'polypeptide(L)'
;MQCRILILTLAVMLSGCASGYQKFYKSYADAKTLPDVQTLSPNEAPKIFASDDLARDVRIARSKGYIVIGQSSFNGEKESERGMIEQAQQNGAVMVLFSSKFAGTRTITTPLFLPNNKTTYSSGTVNGTGGSANYSGTSTTYGTTVVPLTTEQQRYNQAAVYFVKSTRKPRVGLATLDLTPELRKNLERNTGVIVDIVREESPAFIANVLPGDIIIEINGITVINSKHAYELMQTASPSQGKLTLKIIRNGTERLIGINLVPT
;
A
#
# COMPACT_ATOMS: atom_id res chain seq x y z
N MET A 1 -35.85 -27.03 42.14
CA MET A 1 -35.60 -25.58 41.98
C MET A 1 -34.11 -25.35 42.21
N GLN A 2 -33.24 -25.52 41.21
CA GLN A 2 -32.83 -24.54 40.18
C GLN A 2 -32.37 -23.20 40.76
N CYS A 3 -31.05 -22.97 40.74
CA CYS A 3 -30.49 -21.73 40.18
C CYS A 3 -29.01 -21.98 39.82
N ARG A 4 -28.75 -22.36 38.56
CA ARG A 4 -27.39 -22.36 37.99
C ARG A 4 -27.09 -20.94 37.53
N ILE A 5 -26.15 -20.28 38.22
CA ILE A 5 -25.62 -18.98 37.81
C ILE A 5 -24.73 -19.22 36.58
N LEU A 6 -25.28 -18.91 35.41
CA LEU A 6 -24.58 -18.89 34.14
C LEU A 6 -23.75 -17.61 34.07
N ILE A 7 -22.44 -17.71 34.29
CA ILE A 7 -21.49 -16.62 34.06
C ILE A 7 -21.43 -16.39 32.54
N LEU A 8 -22.18 -15.40 32.07
CA LEU A 8 -22.16 -14.91 30.70
C LEU A 8 -20.84 -14.16 30.51
N THR A 9 -19.79 -14.85 30.05
CA THR A 9 -18.56 -14.20 29.57
C THR A 9 -18.93 -13.33 28.38
N LEU A 10 -19.10 -12.03 28.64
CA LEU A 10 -19.22 -10.99 27.63
C LEU A 10 -17.93 -10.98 26.82
N ALA A 11 -17.91 -11.76 25.73
CA ALA A 11 -16.89 -11.66 24.70
C ALA A 11 -17.02 -10.27 24.08
N VAL A 12 -16.25 -9.32 24.61
CA VAL A 12 -15.96 -8.05 23.94
C VAL A 12 -15.27 -8.44 22.64
N MET A 13 -16.06 -8.62 21.58
CA MET A 13 -15.61 -8.60 20.21
C MET A 13 -15.06 -7.19 19.99
N LEU A 14 -13.82 -6.96 20.40
CA LEU A 14 -12.97 -5.91 19.85
C LEU A 14 -12.89 -6.19 18.36
N SER A 15 -13.89 -5.71 17.64
CA SER A 15 -13.76 -5.37 16.23
C SER A 15 -12.69 -4.28 16.20
N GLY A 16 -11.43 -4.72 16.23
CA GLY A 16 -10.31 -3.85 15.97
C GLY A 16 -10.65 -3.12 14.68
N CYS A 17 -10.78 -1.79 14.77
CA CYS A 17 -10.94 -0.97 13.59
C CYS A 17 -9.75 -1.29 12.70
N ALA A 18 -9.97 -2.12 11.68
CA ALA A 18 -8.93 -2.51 10.76
C ALA A 18 -8.41 -1.20 10.16
N SER A 19 -7.14 -0.88 10.44
CA SER A 19 -6.49 0.30 9.91
C SER A 19 -6.64 0.33 8.39
N GLY A 20 -6.64 1.49 7.76
CA GLY A 20 -6.62 1.62 6.30
C GLY A 20 -5.46 0.85 5.70
N TYR A 21 -4.34 0.76 6.42
CA TYR A 21 -3.21 -0.08 6.05
C TYR A 21 -3.55 -1.56 5.96
N GLN A 22 -4.38 -2.09 6.85
CA GLN A 22 -4.87 -3.48 6.81
C GLN A 22 -5.98 -3.66 5.76
N LYS A 23 -6.95 -2.74 5.73
CA LYS A 23 -8.12 -2.81 4.85
C LYS A 23 -7.75 -2.75 3.36
N PHE A 24 -6.75 -1.95 3.01
CA PHE A 24 -6.32 -1.74 1.63
C PHE A 24 -5.00 -2.44 1.30
N TYR A 25 -4.59 -3.42 2.11
CA TYR A 25 -3.41 -4.22 1.86
C TYR A 25 -3.59 -5.11 0.63
N LYS A 26 -2.59 -5.12 -0.25
CA LYS A 26 -2.45 -6.01 -1.39
C LYS A 26 -1.15 -6.79 -1.24
N SER A 27 -1.28 -8.10 -1.09
CA SER A 27 -0.14 -9.02 -1.05
C SER A 27 0.35 -9.34 -2.46
N TYR A 28 1.66 -9.31 -2.65
CA TYR A 28 2.34 -9.76 -3.87
C TYR A 28 3.06 -11.08 -3.68
N ALA A 29 3.64 -11.28 -2.50
CA ALA A 29 4.33 -12.50 -2.12
C ALA A 29 4.17 -12.74 -0.63
N ASP A 30 4.05 -14.01 -0.22
CA ASP A 30 4.08 -14.36 1.19
C ASP A 30 5.53 -14.49 1.64
N ALA A 31 5.92 -13.70 2.64
CA ALA A 31 7.27 -13.73 3.21
C ALA A 31 7.67 -15.13 3.70
N LYS A 32 6.71 -15.95 4.12
CA LYS A 32 6.95 -17.30 4.64
C LYS A 32 7.26 -18.34 3.55
N THR A 33 6.84 -18.09 2.32
CA THR A 33 7.05 -19.02 1.20
C THR A 33 8.26 -18.63 0.35
N LEU A 34 8.81 -17.44 0.55
CA LEU A 34 10.00 -16.99 -0.16
C LEU A 34 11.26 -17.70 0.36
N PRO A 35 12.01 -18.41 -0.49
CA PRO A 35 13.30 -18.98 -0.10
C PRO A 35 14.34 -17.86 0.12
N ASP A 36 15.27 -18.08 1.05
CA ASP A 36 16.44 -17.22 1.26
C ASP A 36 16.10 -15.75 1.57
N VAL A 37 15.19 -15.57 2.51
CA VAL A 37 14.75 -14.26 3.00
C VAL A 37 14.92 -14.18 4.52
N GLN A 38 15.48 -13.07 4.98
CA GLN A 38 15.41 -12.66 6.37
C GLN A 38 14.05 -12.01 6.62
N THR A 39 13.20 -12.72 7.35
CA THR A 39 11.92 -12.24 7.83
C THR A 39 12.08 -11.62 9.21
N LEU A 40 11.09 -10.83 9.63
CA LEU A 40 11.08 -10.21 10.94
C LEU A 40 11.06 -11.29 12.03
N SER A 41 11.99 -11.20 12.99
CA SER A 41 11.96 -12.07 14.17
C SER A 41 10.75 -11.71 15.04
N PRO A 42 10.14 -12.66 15.77
CA PRO A 42 8.90 -12.41 16.53
C PRO A 42 8.95 -11.25 17.55
N ASN A 43 10.16 -10.84 17.96
CA ASN A 43 10.38 -9.81 18.97
C ASN A 43 11.08 -8.54 18.42
N GLU A 44 11.28 -8.44 17.10
CA GLU A 44 11.91 -7.28 16.47
C GLU A 44 10.84 -6.33 15.90
N ALA A 45 10.99 -5.02 16.13
CA ALA A 45 10.10 -4.03 15.54
C ALA A 45 10.50 -3.76 14.08
N PRO A 46 9.54 -3.66 13.13
CA PRO A 46 9.86 -3.34 11.75
C PRO A 46 10.44 -1.92 11.66
N LYS A 47 11.41 -1.73 10.78
CA LYS A 47 12.00 -0.40 10.52
C LYS A 47 11.06 0.41 9.64
N ILE A 48 10.60 1.55 10.11
CA ILE A 48 9.67 2.41 9.39
C ILE A 48 10.42 3.64 8.90
N PHE A 49 10.24 3.98 7.62
CA PHE A 49 10.77 5.21 7.05
C PHE A 49 9.69 5.98 6.28
N ALA A 50 9.58 7.27 6.55
CA ALA A 50 8.78 8.18 5.76
C ALA A 50 9.51 8.56 4.47
N SER A 51 8.77 8.73 3.38
CA SER A 51 9.29 9.05 2.06
C SER A 51 8.43 10.10 1.35
N ASP A 52 9.09 11.07 0.72
CA ASP A 52 8.45 12.09 -0.12
C ASP A 52 8.21 11.58 -1.56
N ASP A 53 9.10 10.71 -2.05
CA ASP A 53 9.01 10.02 -3.33
C ASP A 53 9.14 8.51 -3.10
N LEU A 54 8.00 7.90 -2.81
CA LEU A 54 7.91 6.48 -2.53
C LEU A 54 8.41 5.64 -3.72
N ALA A 55 8.18 6.08 -4.96
CA ALA A 55 8.61 5.33 -6.13
C ALA A 55 10.14 5.27 -6.24
N ARG A 56 10.82 6.39 -5.99
CA ARG A 56 12.29 6.44 -5.95
C ARG A 56 12.84 5.61 -4.81
N ASP A 57 12.30 5.78 -3.60
CA ASP A 57 12.87 5.14 -2.41
C ASP A 57 12.61 3.62 -2.40
N VAL A 58 11.50 3.16 -3.00
CA VAL A 58 11.26 1.73 -3.28
C VAL A 58 12.32 1.17 -4.24
N ARG A 59 12.71 1.89 -5.31
CA ARG A 59 13.78 1.43 -6.21
C ARG A 59 15.12 1.32 -5.47
N ILE A 60 15.44 2.27 -4.59
CA ILE A 60 16.65 2.23 -3.75
C ILE A 60 16.60 1.06 -2.75
N ALA A 61 15.45 0.80 -2.13
CA ALA A 61 15.30 -0.37 -1.26
C ALA A 61 15.56 -1.66 -2.05
N ARG A 62 15.02 -1.78 -3.27
CA ARG A 62 15.25 -2.94 -4.12
C ARG A 62 16.71 -3.07 -4.59
N SER A 63 17.43 -1.97 -4.84
CA SER A 63 18.87 -2.03 -5.14
C SER A 63 19.67 -2.59 -3.97
N LYS A 64 19.24 -2.32 -2.73
CA LYS A 64 19.85 -2.86 -1.50
C LYS A 64 19.44 -4.30 -1.17
N GLY A 65 18.68 -4.97 -2.05
CA GLY A 65 18.27 -6.36 -1.86
C GLY A 65 16.99 -6.54 -1.02
N TYR A 66 16.21 -5.48 -0.80
CA TYR A 66 14.89 -5.61 -0.22
C TYR A 66 13.87 -6.06 -1.28
N ILE A 67 13.05 -7.05 -0.93
CA ILE A 67 11.97 -7.58 -1.77
C ILE A 67 10.65 -7.01 -1.25
N VAL A 68 9.83 -6.51 -2.17
CA VAL A 68 8.47 -6.04 -1.84
C VAL A 68 7.57 -7.26 -1.66
N ILE A 69 6.93 -7.38 -0.49
CA ILE A 69 5.96 -8.45 -0.23
C ILE A 69 4.51 -7.98 -0.41
N GLY A 70 4.27 -6.67 -0.32
CA GLY A 70 2.95 -6.09 -0.52
C GLY A 70 2.95 -4.59 -0.37
N GLN A 71 1.78 -4.00 -0.60
CA GLN A 71 1.57 -2.57 -0.46
C GLN A 71 0.15 -2.25 0.01
N SER A 72 -0.02 -1.13 0.67
CA SER A 72 -1.31 -0.54 1.00
C SER A 72 -1.38 0.87 0.43
N SER A 73 -2.51 1.26 -0.15
CA SER A 73 -2.71 2.61 -0.68
C SER A 73 -4.16 3.04 -0.54
N PHE A 74 -4.41 4.20 0.06
CA PHE A 74 -5.75 4.70 0.31
C PHE A 74 -5.79 6.23 0.47
N ASN A 75 -6.97 6.81 0.24
CA ASN A 75 -7.25 8.19 0.63
C ASN A 75 -8.09 8.16 1.91
N GLY A 76 -7.65 8.84 2.96
CA GLY A 76 -8.22 8.72 4.30
C GLY A 76 -7.94 9.92 5.19
N GLU A 77 -8.47 9.88 6.41
CA GLU A 77 -7.89 10.68 7.49
C GLU A 77 -6.44 10.20 7.74
N LYS A 78 -5.59 11.07 8.30
CA LYS A 78 -4.20 10.70 8.59
C LYS A 78 -4.20 9.60 9.65
N GLU A 79 -3.67 8.43 9.28
CA GLU A 79 -3.59 7.29 10.20
C GLU A 79 -2.27 7.29 10.97
N SER A 80 -2.29 6.67 12.15
CA SER A 80 -1.08 6.47 12.96
C SER A 80 -0.20 5.34 12.39
N GLU A 81 1.10 5.39 12.70
CA GLU A 81 2.06 4.36 12.28
C GLU A 81 1.75 2.97 12.84
N ARG A 82 0.95 2.89 13.91
CA ARG A 82 0.55 1.63 14.55
C ARG A 82 -0.07 0.63 13.56
N GLY A 83 -0.94 1.10 12.66
CA GLY A 83 -1.58 0.23 11.67
C GLY A 83 -0.58 -0.43 10.71
N MET A 84 0.47 0.32 10.31
CA MET A 84 1.55 -0.21 9.48
C MET A 84 2.42 -1.21 10.24
N ILE A 85 2.72 -0.95 11.52
CA ILE A 85 3.50 -1.85 12.37
C ILE A 85 2.79 -3.19 12.50
N GLU A 86 1.50 -3.17 12.86
CA GLU A 86 0.69 -4.37 13.03
C GLU A 86 0.61 -5.15 11.71
N GLN A 87 0.41 -4.46 10.57
CA GLN A 87 0.39 -5.11 9.26
C GLN A 87 1.75 -5.71 8.89
N ALA A 88 2.85 -5.00 9.17
CA ALA A 88 4.20 -5.49 8.91
C ALA A 88 4.53 -6.74 9.74
N GLN A 89 4.14 -6.76 11.02
CA GLN A 89 4.30 -7.91 11.91
C GLN A 89 3.51 -9.12 11.43
N GLN A 90 2.26 -8.92 10.99
CA GLN A 90 1.44 -9.99 10.43
C GLN A 90 2.07 -10.63 9.18
N ASN A 91 2.72 -9.81 8.36
CA ASN A 91 3.29 -10.22 7.08
C ASN A 91 4.77 -10.61 7.16
N GLY A 92 5.41 -10.46 8.32
CA GLY A 92 6.84 -10.72 8.51
C GLY A 92 7.77 -9.70 7.83
N ALA A 93 7.28 -8.50 7.53
CA ALA A 93 8.08 -7.44 6.92
C ALA A 93 9.10 -6.87 7.90
N VAL A 94 10.35 -6.75 7.45
CA VAL A 94 11.45 -6.17 8.22
C VAL A 94 11.48 -4.65 8.10
N MET A 95 10.98 -4.11 6.99
CA MET A 95 10.99 -2.68 6.71
C MET A 95 9.70 -2.23 6.03
N VAL A 96 9.25 -1.02 6.36
CA VAL A 96 8.10 -0.35 5.73
C VAL A 96 8.55 1.02 5.26
N LEU A 97 8.32 1.32 3.98
CA LEU A 97 8.39 2.68 3.46
C LEU A 97 6.99 3.22 3.31
N PHE A 98 6.72 4.42 3.83
CA PHE A 98 5.41 5.03 3.70
C PHE A 98 5.47 6.49 3.28
N SER A 99 4.38 6.96 2.69
CA SER A 99 4.17 8.36 2.33
C SER A 99 2.77 8.79 2.73
N SER A 100 2.63 10.05 3.12
CA SER A 100 1.34 10.66 3.44
C SER A 100 1.32 12.08 2.87
N LYS A 101 0.49 12.28 1.84
CA LYS A 101 0.38 13.58 1.13
C LYS A 101 -1.01 14.15 1.31
N PHE A 102 -1.10 15.41 1.72
CA PHE A 102 -2.38 16.10 1.84
C PHE A 102 -3.10 16.12 0.48
N ALA A 103 -4.36 15.70 0.47
CA ALA A 103 -5.19 15.57 -0.72
C ALA A 103 -6.32 16.62 -0.77
N GLY A 104 -6.61 17.29 0.36
CA GLY A 104 -7.64 18.32 0.47
C GLY A 104 -8.46 18.20 1.75
N THR A 105 -9.33 19.19 1.97
CA THR A 105 -10.29 19.20 3.07
C THR A 105 -11.68 18.86 2.53
N ARG A 106 -12.42 18.01 3.24
CA ARG A 106 -13.82 17.72 2.95
C ARG A 106 -14.68 18.25 4.08
N THR A 107 -15.65 19.07 3.74
CA THR A 107 -16.66 19.56 4.67
C THR A 107 -17.82 18.57 4.70
N ILE A 108 -18.15 18.05 5.87
CA ILE A 108 -19.27 17.15 6.09
C ILE A 108 -20.26 17.87 7.01
N THR A 109 -21.51 17.98 6.58
CA THR A 109 -22.58 18.53 7.40
C THR A 109 -23.54 17.41 7.78
N THR A 110 -23.59 17.09 9.07
CA THR A 110 -24.47 16.06 9.62
C THR A 110 -25.61 16.73 10.38
N PRO A 111 -26.88 16.42 10.09
CA PRO A 111 -28.00 16.97 10.85
C PRO A 111 -28.06 16.34 12.25
N LEU A 112 -28.02 17.16 13.30
CA LEU A 112 -28.36 16.77 14.66
C LEU A 112 -29.85 17.05 14.90
N PHE A 113 -30.63 16.01 15.12
CA PHE A 113 -32.06 16.11 15.38
C PHE A 113 -32.32 16.26 16.89
N LEU A 114 -32.87 17.40 17.30
CA LEU A 114 -33.22 17.71 18.69
C LEU A 114 -34.76 17.76 18.83
N PRO A 115 -35.38 16.91 19.67
CA PRO A 115 -36.82 16.96 19.90
C PRO A 115 -37.23 18.24 20.64
N ASN A 116 -38.34 18.89 20.23
CA ASN A 116 -38.80 20.16 20.80
C ASN A 116 -40.31 20.20 21.12
N ASN A 117 -40.82 19.15 21.77
CA ASN A 117 -42.25 19.01 22.05
C ASN A 117 -42.79 20.14 22.93
N LYS A 118 -43.97 20.67 22.58
CA LYS A 118 -44.68 21.70 23.37
C LYS A 118 -46.10 21.24 23.68
N THR A 119 -46.48 21.31 24.95
CA THR A 119 -47.85 21.03 25.41
C THR A 119 -48.59 22.36 25.63
N THR A 120 -49.69 22.56 24.91
CA THR A 120 -50.58 23.71 25.08
C THR A 120 -51.80 23.30 25.89
N TYR A 121 -52.17 24.10 26.88
CA TYR A 121 -53.37 23.93 27.69
C TYR A 121 -54.45 24.87 27.18
N SER A 122 -55.60 24.32 26.81
CA SER A 122 -56.74 25.07 26.31
C SER A 122 -57.89 24.89 27.26
N SER A 123 -58.40 25.97 27.86
CA SER A 123 -59.63 25.94 28.65
C SER A 123 -60.54 27.10 28.26
N GLY A 124 -61.84 26.90 28.42
CA GLY A 124 -62.83 27.89 28.06
C GLY A 124 -64.21 27.52 28.56
N THR A 125 -65.14 28.44 28.38
CA THR A 125 -66.54 28.27 28.77
C THR A 125 -67.39 28.43 27.53
N VAL A 126 -68.23 27.44 27.24
CA VAL A 126 -69.19 27.50 26.13
C VAL A 126 -70.55 27.83 26.71
N ASN A 127 -71.14 28.94 26.26
CA ASN A 127 -72.46 29.41 26.69
C ASN A 127 -73.49 29.13 25.60
N GLY A 128 -74.58 28.46 25.94
CA GLY A 128 -75.71 28.20 25.05
C GLY A 128 -77.05 28.48 25.73
N THR A 129 -78.14 28.36 24.97
CA THR A 129 -79.51 28.68 25.43
C THR A 129 -79.96 27.88 26.67
N GLY A 130 -79.29 26.77 26.99
CA GLY A 130 -79.55 25.91 28.15
C GLY A 130 -78.54 25.97 29.30
N GLY A 131 -77.55 26.88 29.27
CA GLY A 131 -76.54 27.03 30.33
C GLY A 131 -75.10 27.15 29.82
N SER A 132 -74.14 27.17 30.74
CA SER A 132 -72.71 27.29 30.47
C SER A 132 -71.95 26.03 30.89
N ALA A 133 -71.09 25.50 30.02
CA ALA A 133 -70.20 24.37 30.33
C ALA A 133 -68.73 24.76 30.17
N ASN A 134 -67.91 24.42 31.15
CA ASN A 134 -66.46 24.60 31.08
C ASN A 134 -65.82 23.39 30.40
N TYR A 135 -64.86 23.63 29.53
CA TYR A 135 -64.00 22.58 28.99
C TYR A 135 -62.54 22.91 29.27
N SER A 136 -61.74 21.86 29.43
CA SER A 136 -60.29 21.96 29.42
C SER A 136 -59.73 20.77 28.65
N GLY A 137 -58.68 21.03 27.89
CA GLY A 137 -57.99 20.05 27.08
C GLY A 137 -56.52 20.41 26.98
N THR A 138 -55.72 19.41 26.60
CA THR A 138 -54.31 19.63 26.28
C THR A 138 -54.04 19.17 24.86
N SER A 139 -53.09 19.83 24.20
CA SER A 139 -52.62 19.45 22.88
C SER A 139 -51.10 19.48 22.89
N THR A 140 -50.49 18.31 22.69
CA THR A 140 -49.05 18.17 22.59
C THR A 140 -48.64 18.18 21.13
N THR A 141 -47.89 19.20 20.73
CA THR A 141 -47.25 19.26 19.41
C THR A 141 -45.88 18.63 19.51
N TYR A 142 -45.66 17.54 18.77
CA TYR A 142 -44.35 16.93 18.60
C TYR A 142 -43.61 17.62 17.46
N GLY A 143 -42.37 18.05 17.72
CA GLY A 143 -41.55 18.71 16.72
C GLY A 143 -40.09 18.33 16.87
N THR A 144 -39.33 18.61 15.81
CA THR A 144 -37.89 18.37 15.76
C THR A 144 -37.20 19.62 15.22
N THR A 145 -36.19 20.10 15.94
CA THR A 145 -35.26 21.11 15.45
C THR A 145 -34.06 20.40 14.81
N VAL A 146 -33.68 20.82 13.61
CA VAL A 146 -32.49 20.32 12.92
C VAL A 146 -31.36 21.33 13.11
N VAL A 147 -30.29 20.92 13.79
CA VAL A 147 -29.07 21.73 13.93
C VAL A 147 -27.98 21.12 13.04
N PRO A 148 -27.51 21.82 11.99
CA PRO A 148 -26.43 21.30 11.16
C PRO A 148 -25.10 21.31 11.95
N LEU A 149 -24.49 20.15 12.11
CA LEU A 149 -23.12 20.02 12.61
C LEU A 149 -22.17 19.89 11.43
N THR A 150 -21.47 20.97 11.12
CA THR A 150 -20.46 20.99 10.07
C THR A 150 -19.09 20.67 10.66
N THR A 151 -18.42 19.68 10.09
CA THR A 151 -17.06 19.29 10.43
C THR A 151 -16.17 19.37 9.20
N GLU A 152 -14.93 19.82 9.40
CA GLU A 152 -13.90 19.79 8.37
C GLU A 152 -12.98 18.59 8.60
N GLN A 153 -12.91 17.70 7.62
CA GLN A 153 -12.04 16.54 7.66
C GLN A 153 -10.91 16.69 6.65
N GLN A 154 -9.67 16.71 7.14
CA GLN A 154 -8.49 16.68 6.29
C GLN A 154 -8.28 15.27 5.73
N ARG A 155 -8.00 15.20 4.42
CA ARG A 155 -7.82 13.96 3.68
C ARG A 155 -6.38 13.86 3.19
N TYR A 156 -5.81 12.66 3.27
CA TYR A 156 -4.44 12.35 2.90
C TYR A 156 -4.42 11.14 1.97
N ASN A 157 -3.64 11.23 0.89
CA ASN A 157 -3.22 10.09 0.09
C ASN A 157 -2.07 9.41 0.81
N GLN A 158 -2.35 8.22 1.33
CA GLN A 158 -1.42 7.43 2.13
C GLN A 158 -1.07 6.16 1.37
N ALA A 159 0.22 5.83 1.35
CA ALA A 159 0.70 4.59 0.79
C ALA A 159 1.83 4.02 1.65
N ALA A 160 1.85 2.70 1.82
CA ALA A 160 2.90 1.96 2.51
C ALA A 160 3.33 0.77 1.66
N VAL A 161 4.62 0.52 1.58
CA VAL A 161 5.22 -0.62 0.89
C VAL A 161 6.00 -1.42 1.91
N TYR A 162 5.74 -2.73 1.94
CA TYR A 162 6.27 -3.65 2.93
C TYR A 162 7.38 -4.49 2.31
N PHE A 163 8.48 -4.64 3.03
CA PHE A 163 9.69 -5.25 2.53
C PHE A 163 10.23 -6.34 3.46
N VAL A 164 10.85 -7.32 2.83
CA VAL A 164 11.71 -8.31 3.46
C VAL A 164 13.12 -8.24 2.88
N LYS A 165 14.14 -8.67 3.61
CA LYS A 165 15.52 -8.59 3.13
C LYS A 165 15.94 -9.93 2.53
N SER A 166 16.36 -9.95 1.27
CA SER A 166 16.90 -11.18 0.68
C SER A 166 18.29 -11.48 1.26
N THR A 167 18.52 -12.73 1.66
CA THR A 167 19.85 -13.23 2.06
C THR A 167 20.59 -13.88 0.90
N ARG A 168 19.89 -14.19 -0.20
CA ARG A 168 20.48 -14.77 -1.40
C ARG A 168 21.36 -13.77 -2.14
N LYS A 169 22.54 -14.22 -2.54
CA LYS A 169 23.37 -13.53 -3.54
C LYS A 169 22.85 -13.88 -4.95
N PRO A 170 22.20 -12.96 -5.70
CA PRO A 170 21.89 -13.17 -7.10
C PRO A 170 23.15 -13.31 -7.93
N ARG A 171 23.02 -14.18 -8.94
CA ARG A 171 24.06 -14.50 -9.91
C ARG A 171 24.41 -13.34 -10.84
N VAL A 172 23.41 -12.52 -11.19
CA VAL A 172 23.58 -11.34 -12.07
C VAL A 172 23.27 -10.07 -11.30
N GLY A 173 22.06 -10.01 -10.71
CA GLY A 173 21.61 -8.86 -9.91
C GLY A 173 20.96 -7.74 -10.72
N LEU A 174 20.32 -8.07 -11.84
CA LEU A 174 19.56 -7.13 -12.67
C LEU A 174 18.06 -7.42 -12.60
N ALA A 175 17.27 -6.36 -12.52
CA ALA A 175 15.84 -6.40 -12.82
C ALA A 175 15.58 -5.55 -14.06
N THR A 176 14.85 -6.11 -15.02
CA THR A 176 14.58 -5.47 -16.31
C THR A 176 13.08 -5.30 -16.53
N LEU A 177 12.74 -4.29 -17.32
CA LEU A 177 11.37 -4.02 -17.77
C LEU A 177 11.34 -4.00 -19.30
N ASP A 178 10.14 -4.22 -19.84
CA ASP A 178 9.91 -4.09 -21.27
C ASP A 178 10.04 -2.64 -21.72
N LEU A 179 10.53 -2.45 -22.95
CA LEU A 179 10.59 -1.14 -23.55
C LEU A 179 9.18 -0.59 -23.76
N THR A 180 8.95 0.64 -23.30
CA THR A 180 7.72 1.40 -23.57
C THR A 180 7.62 1.73 -25.05
N PRO A 181 6.41 2.00 -25.59
CA PRO A 181 6.25 2.42 -26.99
C PRO A 181 7.09 3.64 -27.36
N GLU A 182 7.24 4.58 -26.43
CA GLU A 182 8.07 5.79 -26.58
C GLU A 182 9.56 5.44 -26.73
N LEU A 183 10.09 4.56 -25.86
CA LEU A 183 11.47 4.09 -25.96
C LEU A 183 11.71 3.32 -27.26
N ARG A 184 10.77 2.46 -27.66
CA ARG A 184 10.88 1.72 -28.92
C ARG A 184 10.99 2.65 -30.12
N LYS A 185 10.17 3.71 -30.15
CA LYS A 185 10.21 4.72 -31.20
C LYS A 185 11.53 5.47 -31.22
N ASN A 186 12.00 5.94 -30.07
CA ASN A 186 13.23 6.73 -29.96
C ASN A 186 14.49 5.91 -30.30
N LEU A 187 14.46 4.61 -30.04
CA LEU A 187 15.55 3.68 -30.35
C LEU A 187 15.42 3.03 -31.73
N GLU A 188 14.33 3.33 -32.45
CA GLU A 188 13.95 2.70 -33.71
C GLU A 188 13.99 1.16 -33.65
N ARG A 189 13.58 0.59 -32.49
CA ARG A 189 13.69 -0.84 -32.21
C ARG A 189 12.54 -1.36 -31.38
N ASN A 190 11.98 -2.50 -31.79
CA ASN A 190 10.86 -3.13 -31.10
C ASN A 190 11.26 -4.03 -29.93
N THR A 191 12.48 -4.56 -29.95
CA THR A 191 12.96 -5.59 -29.04
C THR A 191 13.99 -5.06 -28.06
N GLY A 192 14.24 -5.78 -26.98
CA GLY A 192 15.17 -5.39 -25.92
C GLY A 192 14.43 -5.02 -24.63
N VAL A 193 15.21 -4.71 -23.60
CA VAL A 193 14.70 -4.42 -22.26
C VAL A 193 15.48 -3.28 -21.63
N ILE A 194 14.82 -2.49 -20.79
CA ILE A 194 15.49 -1.46 -19.99
C ILE A 194 15.86 -2.03 -18.62
N VAL A 195 17.05 -1.71 -18.14
CA VAL A 195 17.47 -2.02 -16.77
C VAL A 195 16.75 -1.08 -15.81
N ASP A 196 15.87 -1.62 -14.97
CA ASP A 196 15.15 -0.86 -13.95
C ASP A 196 15.97 -0.76 -12.67
N ILE A 197 16.49 -1.90 -12.19
CA ILE A 197 17.24 -1.98 -10.94
C ILE A 197 18.52 -2.79 -11.14
N VAL A 198 19.61 -2.26 -10.60
CA VAL A 198 20.87 -2.95 -10.42
C VAL A 198 21.06 -3.14 -8.93
N ARG A 199 21.20 -4.39 -8.49
CA ARG A 199 21.40 -4.68 -7.08
C ARG A 199 22.84 -4.37 -6.67
N GLU A 200 23.01 -3.66 -5.56
CA GLU A 200 24.31 -3.34 -4.99
C GLU A 200 25.12 -4.62 -4.71
N GLU A 201 26.44 -4.51 -4.87
CA GLU A 201 27.40 -5.62 -4.68
C GLU A 201 27.14 -6.86 -5.56
N SER A 202 26.29 -6.75 -6.57
CA SER A 202 26.07 -7.82 -7.53
C SER A 202 27.12 -7.81 -8.64
N PRO A 203 27.28 -8.92 -9.37
CA PRO A 203 28.12 -8.96 -10.57
C PRO A 203 27.83 -7.86 -11.58
N ALA A 204 26.55 -7.54 -11.82
CA ALA A 204 26.18 -6.47 -12.74
C ALA A 204 26.57 -5.08 -12.22
N PHE A 205 26.49 -4.86 -10.90
CA PHE A 205 26.97 -3.63 -10.27
C PHE A 205 28.48 -3.47 -10.45
N ILE A 206 29.25 -4.52 -10.16
CA ILE A 206 30.71 -4.53 -10.33
C ILE A 206 31.11 -4.33 -11.81
N ALA A 207 30.30 -4.84 -12.74
CA ALA A 207 30.48 -4.67 -14.17
C ALA A 207 30.05 -3.28 -14.70
N ASN A 208 29.66 -2.35 -13.82
CA ASN A 208 29.20 -0.99 -14.17
C ASN A 208 27.98 -0.97 -15.10
N VAL A 209 27.06 -1.93 -14.96
CA VAL A 209 25.71 -1.81 -15.52
C VAL A 209 24.94 -0.79 -14.69
N LEU A 210 24.21 0.10 -15.36
CA LEU A 210 23.49 1.20 -14.72
C LEU A 210 21.98 1.06 -14.96
N PRO A 211 21.14 1.52 -14.01
CA PRO A 211 19.73 1.76 -14.30
C PRO A 211 19.58 2.69 -15.51
N GLY A 212 18.69 2.34 -16.43
CA GLY A 212 18.48 3.05 -17.70
C GLY A 212 19.26 2.49 -18.89
N ASP A 213 20.21 1.57 -18.68
CA ASP A 213 20.82 0.84 -19.80
C ASP A 213 19.77 0.01 -20.52
N ILE A 214 19.86 -0.06 -21.86
CA ILE A 214 18.97 -0.90 -22.65
C ILE A 214 19.73 -2.14 -23.12
N ILE A 215 19.34 -3.31 -22.66
CA ILE A 215 19.94 -4.58 -23.08
C ILE A 215 19.26 -5.03 -24.38
N ILE A 216 20.07 -5.23 -25.42
CA ILE A 216 19.61 -5.69 -26.74
C ILE A 216 20.02 -7.13 -27.03
N GLU A 217 21.12 -7.61 -26.45
CA GLU A 217 21.57 -9.00 -26.56
C GLU A 217 22.18 -9.51 -25.24
N ILE A 218 22.01 -10.81 -25.00
CA ILE A 218 22.64 -11.55 -23.89
C ILE A 218 23.34 -12.76 -24.50
N ASN A 219 24.66 -12.86 -24.31
CA ASN A 219 25.50 -13.90 -24.92
C ASN A 219 25.32 -14.06 -26.44
N GLY A 220 25.13 -12.93 -27.15
CA GLY A 220 24.89 -12.89 -28.59
C GLY A 220 23.47 -13.26 -29.02
N ILE A 221 22.57 -13.60 -28.08
CA ILE A 221 21.16 -13.85 -28.35
C ILE A 221 20.38 -12.55 -28.19
N THR A 222 19.63 -12.17 -29.23
CA THR A 222 18.78 -10.97 -29.19
C THR A 222 17.68 -11.11 -28.14
N VAL A 223 17.61 -10.12 -27.25
CA VAL A 223 16.56 -10.04 -26.23
C VAL A 223 15.28 -9.52 -26.85
N ILE A 224 14.16 -10.21 -26.60
CA ILE A 224 12.85 -9.88 -27.18
C ILE A 224 12.03 -9.04 -26.18
N ASN A 225 11.97 -9.50 -24.94
CA ASN A 225 11.19 -8.91 -23.85
C ASN A 225 11.82 -9.27 -22.48
N SER A 226 11.25 -8.72 -21.41
CA SER A 226 11.67 -8.87 -20.01
C SER A 226 11.71 -10.33 -19.56
N LYS A 227 10.70 -11.12 -19.93
CA LYS A 227 10.64 -12.55 -19.66
C LYS A 227 11.77 -13.32 -20.34
N HIS A 228 11.99 -13.07 -21.63
CA HIS A 228 13.09 -13.70 -22.38
C HIS A 228 14.45 -13.31 -21.81
N ALA A 229 14.64 -12.05 -21.41
CA ALA A 229 15.87 -11.60 -20.74
C ALA A 229 16.12 -12.38 -19.43
N TYR A 230 15.07 -12.56 -18.62
CA TYR A 230 15.15 -13.31 -17.37
C TYR A 230 15.51 -14.79 -17.61
N GLU A 231 14.91 -15.42 -18.63
CA GLU A 231 15.23 -16.79 -19.04
C GLU A 231 16.70 -16.91 -19.48
N LEU A 232 17.18 -16.02 -20.36
CA LEU A 232 18.57 -16.00 -20.82
C LEU A 232 19.58 -15.80 -19.69
N MET A 233 19.26 -14.96 -18.70
CA MET A 233 20.10 -14.76 -17.52
C MET A 233 20.14 -16.00 -16.59
N GLN A 234 19.07 -16.79 -16.55
CA GLN A 234 19.03 -18.02 -15.75
C GLN A 234 19.71 -19.20 -16.43
N THR A 235 19.59 -19.32 -17.75
CA THR A 235 20.20 -20.41 -18.54
C THR A 235 21.68 -20.19 -18.78
N ALA A 236 22.20 -18.98 -18.57
CA ALA A 236 23.63 -18.69 -18.59
C ALA A 236 24.36 -19.59 -17.56
N SER A 237 25.07 -20.59 -18.09
CA SER A 237 25.68 -21.64 -17.29
C SER A 237 26.82 -21.10 -16.41
N PRO A 238 26.92 -21.53 -15.14
CA PRO A 238 28.08 -21.24 -14.29
C PRO A 238 29.40 -21.69 -14.91
N SER A 239 29.38 -22.71 -15.78
CA SER A 239 30.58 -23.24 -16.45
C SER A 239 31.22 -22.25 -17.41
N GLN A 240 30.47 -21.25 -17.91
CA GLN A 240 31.03 -20.19 -18.76
C GLN A 240 31.67 -19.06 -17.95
N GLY A 241 31.36 -18.93 -16.64
CA GLY A 241 31.90 -17.93 -15.72
C GLY A 241 31.62 -16.46 -16.07
N LYS A 242 31.13 -16.17 -17.28
CA LYS A 242 30.98 -14.83 -17.84
C LYS A 242 29.69 -14.73 -18.66
N LEU A 243 28.94 -13.66 -18.41
CA LEU A 243 27.75 -13.26 -19.16
C LEU A 243 28.10 -11.99 -19.94
N THR A 244 27.89 -11.98 -21.26
CA THR A 244 28.15 -10.81 -22.10
C THR A 244 26.84 -10.13 -22.43
N LEU A 245 26.69 -8.87 -22.05
CA LEU A 245 25.55 -8.03 -22.40
C LEU A 245 25.95 -7.06 -23.51
N LYS A 246 25.15 -7.01 -24.57
CA LYS A 246 25.17 -5.89 -25.52
C LYS A 246 24.11 -4.89 -25.08
N ILE A 247 24.54 -3.69 -24.75
CA ILE A 247 23.66 -2.62 -24.24
C ILE A 247 23.73 -1.37 -25.11
N ILE A 248 22.71 -0.52 -25.01
CA ILE A 248 22.70 0.84 -25.52
C ILE A 248 22.74 1.78 -24.30
N ARG A 249 23.76 2.64 -24.26
CA ARG A 249 23.91 3.71 -23.26
C ARG A 249 24.20 5.02 -23.98
N ASN A 250 23.38 6.05 -23.73
CA ASN A 250 23.47 7.35 -24.39
C ASN A 250 23.50 7.23 -25.93
N GLY A 251 22.69 6.34 -26.51
CA GLY A 251 22.63 6.09 -27.95
C GLY A 251 23.80 5.28 -28.53
N THR A 252 24.80 4.92 -27.73
CA THR A 252 25.95 4.12 -28.17
C THR A 252 25.84 2.67 -27.73
N GLU A 253 26.10 1.74 -28.64
CA GLU A 253 26.21 0.33 -28.31
C GLU A 253 27.50 0.04 -27.53
N ARG A 254 27.40 -0.76 -26.48
CA ARG A 254 28.54 -1.18 -25.65
C ARG A 254 28.40 -2.66 -25.30
N LEU A 255 29.53 -3.34 -25.23
CA LEU A 255 29.61 -4.70 -24.71
C LEU A 255 30.11 -4.66 -23.27
N ILE A 256 29.34 -5.23 -22.35
CA ILE A 256 29.69 -5.35 -20.94
C ILE A 256 29.81 -6.84 -20.59
N GLY A 257 30.97 -7.24 -20.08
CA GLY A 257 31.17 -8.57 -19.52
C GLY A 257 30.89 -8.58 -18.01
N ILE A 258 30.00 -9.48 -17.58
CA ILE A 258 29.65 -9.71 -16.18
C ILE A 258 30.26 -11.04 -15.75
N ASN A 259 31.05 -11.04 -14.67
CA ASN A 259 31.60 -12.26 -14.09
C ASN A 259 30.59 -12.87 -13.12
N LEU A 260 30.04 -14.03 -13.47
CA LEU A 260 28.99 -14.66 -12.68
C LEU A 260 29.58 -15.30 -11.42
N VAL A 261 28.88 -15.16 -10.29
CA VAL A 261 29.24 -15.87 -9.05
C VAL A 261 28.76 -17.32 -9.17
N PRO A 262 29.60 -18.33 -8.84
CA PRO A 262 29.18 -19.72 -8.75
C PRO A 262 28.04 -19.89 -7.75
N THR A 263 27.10 -20.79 -8.05
CA THR A 263 26.02 -21.15 -7.12
C THR A 263 26.53 -21.94 -5.93
#